data_AF-A0A8J7XH13-F1
#
_entry.id   AF-A0A8J7XH13-F1
#
_cell.length_a   1.000
_cell.length_b   1.000
_cell.length_c   1.000
_cell.angle_alpha   90.00
_cell.angle_beta   90.00
_cell.angle_gamma   90.00
#
_symmetry.space_group_name_H-M   'P 1'
#
loop_
_entity.id
_entity.type
_entity.pdbx_description
1 polymer ?
#
loop_
_entity_poly.entity_id
_entity_poly.type
_entity_poly.pdbx_seq_one_letter_code
_entity_poly.pdbx_strand_id
1 'polypeptide(L)'
;MGGTVDEHLEWLELQRSKRTFNIGDYNVRATPDFITVRGKTSETWGRDLELDRSRAKVSISTESRTPLFIFYLIYIAYATGFLMFFITTGITVATQVTIFALALLLMFAPLAFDVLLSTRQFLILTAIFYVAVFSAAGYEPLATAFKAVEQSVGKGYVEAFIIFASILPLLMRRMISQMMISYRLKLEEGPSKFEVLTDSPGAVELVNYLREGGTKRSFYKFPLFFLTLSRRKMKPCFYCSTPTLTECKRCNRPTCAEHTGMLRGFKVCLDCFIERRGKIRRNLR
;
A
#
# COMPACT_ATOMS: atom_id res chain seq x y z
N MET A 1 25.63 1.44 -42.09
CA MET A 1 24.85 2.67 -41.86
C MET A 1 24.55 2.73 -40.37
N GLY A 2 25.33 3.51 -39.63
CA GLY A 2 25.19 3.66 -38.18
C GLY A 2 24.02 4.57 -37.88
N GLY A 3 23.03 4.06 -37.16
CA GLY A 3 21.88 4.83 -36.70
C GLY A 3 22.36 5.85 -35.66
N THR A 4 22.21 7.13 -35.99
CA THR A 4 22.23 8.21 -35.02
C THR A 4 21.08 7.97 -34.05
N VAL A 5 21.37 7.33 -32.92
CA VAL A 5 20.50 7.37 -31.75
C VAL A 5 20.38 8.85 -31.38
N ASP A 6 19.15 9.37 -31.36
CA ASP A 6 18.90 10.78 -31.04
C ASP A 6 19.53 11.11 -29.67
N GLU A 7 20.55 11.96 -29.65
CA GLU A 7 21.21 12.47 -28.43
C GLU A 7 20.18 13.01 -27.42
N HIS A 8 19.02 13.46 -27.92
CA HIS A 8 17.89 13.92 -27.10
C HIS A 8 17.16 12.77 -26.36
N LEU A 9 17.00 11.60 -26.98
CA LEU A 9 16.42 10.42 -26.33
C LEU A 9 17.36 9.87 -25.26
N GLU A 10 18.66 9.79 -25.56
CA GLU A 10 19.68 9.42 -24.58
C GLU A 10 19.69 10.38 -23.40
N TRP A 11 19.65 11.71 -23.66
CA TRP A 11 19.54 12.70 -22.60
C TRP A 11 18.28 12.55 -21.74
N LEU A 12 17.12 12.29 -22.35
CA LEU A 12 15.86 12.05 -21.62
C LEU A 12 15.90 10.77 -20.78
N GLU A 13 16.52 9.70 -21.27
CA GLU A 13 16.74 8.46 -20.50
C GLU A 13 17.72 8.68 -19.34
N LEU A 14 18.77 9.47 -19.58
CA LEU A 14 19.76 9.85 -18.57
C LEU A 14 19.16 10.78 -17.49
N GLN A 15 18.14 11.58 -17.83
CA GLN A 15 17.37 12.34 -16.84
C GLN A 15 16.34 11.47 -16.10
N ARG A 16 15.68 10.52 -16.77
CA ARG A 16 14.72 9.58 -16.15
C ARG A 16 15.37 8.62 -15.16
N SER A 17 16.64 8.29 -15.36
CA SER A 17 17.46 7.46 -14.47
C SER A 17 18.10 8.24 -13.32
N LYS A 18 18.00 9.57 -13.28
CA LYS A 18 18.42 10.34 -12.09
C LYS A 18 17.35 10.24 -11.03
N ARG A 19 17.68 9.66 -9.88
CA ARG A 19 16.80 9.65 -8.70
C ARG A 19 17.52 10.24 -7.50
N THR A 20 16.78 11.04 -6.74
CA THR A 20 17.23 11.58 -5.46
C THR A 20 16.43 10.93 -4.35
N PHE A 21 17.12 10.35 -3.39
CA PHE A 21 16.58 9.68 -2.21
C PHE A 21 16.87 10.53 -0.99
N ASN A 22 15.84 10.70 -0.17
CA ASN A 22 15.93 11.47 1.06
C ASN A 22 16.19 10.50 2.23
N ILE A 23 17.35 10.62 2.88
CA ILE A 23 17.84 9.68 3.88
C ILE A 23 18.23 10.45 5.14
N GLY A 24 17.20 10.80 5.94
CA GLY A 24 17.39 11.61 7.15
C GLY A 24 17.96 12.98 6.80
N ASP A 25 19.16 13.27 7.27
CA ASP A 25 19.86 14.55 7.05
C ASP A 25 20.62 14.62 5.71
N TYR A 26 20.62 13.54 4.92
CA TYR A 26 21.34 13.45 3.66
C TYR A 26 20.39 13.33 2.46
N ASN A 27 20.80 13.92 1.35
CA ASN A 27 20.25 13.67 0.02
C ASN A 27 21.22 12.78 -0.75
N VAL A 28 20.77 11.60 -1.16
CA VAL A 28 21.55 10.68 -1.99
C VAL A 28 21.01 10.70 -3.40
N ARG A 29 21.79 11.23 -4.34
CA ARG A 29 21.44 11.26 -5.76
C ARG A 29 22.19 10.15 -6.48
N ALA A 30 21.44 9.21 -7.03
CA ALA A 30 21.96 8.16 -7.88
C ALA A 30 21.75 8.52 -9.36
N THR A 31 22.84 8.59 -10.12
CA THR A 31 22.86 8.69 -11.58
C THR A 31 23.24 7.32 -12.17
N PRO A 32 23.28 7.14 -13.50
CA PRO A 32 23.80 5.92 -14.11
C PRO A 32 25.26 5.61 -13.72
N ASP A 33 26.07 6.65 -13.55
CA ASP A 33 27.52 6.50 -13.39
C ASP A 33 27.99 6.72 -11.95
N PHE A 34 27.31 7.59 -11.19
CA PHE A 34 27.77 8.03 -9.87
C PHE A 34 26.65 8.06 -8.84
N ILE A 35 27.04 7.92 -7.57
CA ILE A 35 26.20 8.13 -6.41
C ILE A 35 26.79 9.31 -5.63
N THR A 36 26.04 10.41 -5.53
CA THR A 36 26.46 11.58 -4.77
C THR A 36 25.63 11.69 -3.49
N VAL A 37 26.31 11.77 -2.35
CA VAL A 37 25.72 11.98 -1.03
C VAL A 37 25.99 13.42 -0.63
N ARG A 38 24.97 14.18 -0.21
CA ARG A 38 25.11 15.56 0.27
C ARG A 38 24.33 15.80 1.55
N GLY A 39 24.95 16.45 2.52
CA GLY A 39 24.25 16.93 3.73
C GLY A 39 23.23 18.02 3.39
N LYS A 40 22.14 18.11 4.16
CA LYS A 40 21.07 19.11 3.97
C LYS A 40 21.29 20.40 4.74
N THR A 41 22.02 20.34 5.84
CA THR A 41 22.30 21.47 6.73
C THR A 41 23.79 21.77 6.73
N SER A 42 24.17 23.01 7.04
CA SER A 42 25.58 23.43 7.16
C SER A 42 26.36 22.62 8.20
N GLU A 43 25.68 22.09 9.21
CA GLU A 43 26.26 21.24 10.27
C GLU A 43 26.47 19.79 9.84
N THR A 44 25.72 19.33 8.83
CA THR A 44 25.90 18.01 8.18
C THR A 44 26.68 18.11 6.87
N TRP A 45 27.04 19.34 6.46
CA TRP A 45 27.86 19.66 5.31
C TRP A 45 29.32 19.34 5.63
N GLY A 46 29.95 18.51 4.80
CA GLY A 46 31.30 18.00 5.05
C GLY A 46 31.54 16.54 4.67
N ARG A 47 30.49 15.81 4.25
CA ARG A 47 30.63 14.49 3.60
C ARG A 47 29.93 14.48 2.26
N ASP A 48 30.31 15.42 1.40
CA ASP A 48 30.00 15.31 -0.02
C ASP A 48 30.83 14.14 -0.56
N LEU A 49 30.20 12.97 -0.64
CA LEU A 49 30.83 11.74 -1.09
C LEU A 49 30.30 11.42 -2.47
N GLU A 50 31.23 11.31 -3.42
CA GLU A 50 30.95 10.80 -4.75
C GLU A 50 31.52 9.39 -4.85
N LEU A 51 30.66 8.45 -5.23
CA LEU A 51 31.00 7.05 -5.41
C LEU A 51 30.71 6.63 -6.85
N ASP A 52 31.60 5.85 -7.46
CA ASP A 52 31.34 5.17 -8.73
C ASP A 52 30.28 4.09 -8.50
N ARG A 53 29.15 4.22 -9.20
CA ARG A 53 28.01 3.31 -9.03
C ARG A 53 28.36 1.86 -9.38
N SER A 54 29.26 1.64 -10.34
CA SER A 54 29.64 0.30 -10.80
C SER A 54 30.46 -0.46 -9.76
N ARG A 55 31.14 0.26 -8.86
CA ARG A 55 32.05 -0.28 -7.84
C ARG A 55 31.48 -0.20 -6.43
N ALA A 56 30.48 0.65 -6.21
CA ALA A 56 29.85 0.86 -4.92
C ALA A 56 29.11 -0.40 -4.43
N LYS A 57 29.52 -0.91 -3.27
CA LYS A 57 28.78 -1.95 -2.54
C LYS A 57 27.73 -1.28 -1.65
N VAL A 58 26.48 -1.71 -1.81
CA VAL A 58 25.35 -1.20 -1.04
C VAL A 58 24.76 -2.30 -0.16
N SER A 59 24.75 -2.04 1.15
CA SER A 59 24.14 -2.92 2.14
C SER A 59 23.21 -2.14 3.05
N ILE A 60 22.14 -2.80 3.46
CA ILE A 60 21.18 -2.30 4.44
C ILE A 60 21.00 -3.36 5.51
N SER A 61 21.19 -2.97 6.77
CA SER A 61 20.94 -3.82 7.92
C SER A 61 19.92 -3.15 8.83
N THR A 62 18.93 -3.92 9.28
CA THR A 62 17.96 -3.47 10.28
C THR A 62 18.62 -3.49 11.66
N GLU A 63 18.69 -2.35 12.34
CA GLU A 63 19.37 -2.24 13.64
C GLU A 63 18.44 -2.51 14.82
N SER A 64 17.14 -2.21 14.69
CA SER A 64 16.13 -2.52 15.72
C SER A 64 15.00 -3.39 15.15
N ARG A 65 14.87 -4.62 15.67
CA ARG A 65 13.73 -5.53 15.44
C ARG A 65 12.75 -5.55 16.62
N THR A 66 13.06 -4.88 17.72
CA THR A 66 12.24 -4.84 18.95
C THR A 66 10.77 -4.50 18.67
N PRO A 67 10.44 -3.55 17.77
CA PRO A 67 9.05 -3.28 17.40
C PRO A 67 8.31 -4.45 16.76
N LEU A 68 9.00 -5.19 15.89
CA LEU A 68 8.43 -6.37 15.24
C LEU A 68 8.24 -7.51 16.24
N PHE A 69 9.18 -7.67 17.19
CA PHE A 69 9.07 -8.65 18.25
C PHE A 69 7.87 -8.39 19.18
N ILE A 70 7.73 -7.14 19.66
CA ILE A 70 6.57 -6.71 20.46
C ILE A 70 5.28 -6.92 19.69
N PHE A 71 5.28 -6.59 18.38
CA PHE A 71 4.14 -6.83 17.52
C PHE A 71 3.76 -8.32 17.46
N TYR A 72 4.72 -9.23 17.30
CA TYR A 72 4.42 -10.67 17.27
C TYR A 72 3.87 -11.17 18.62
N LEU A 73 4.35 -10.66 19.74
CA LEU A 73 3.78 -11.00 21.06
C LEU A 73 2.33 -10.53 21.19
N ILE A 74 2.04 -9.29 20.79
CA ILE A 74 0.67 -8.75 20.76
C ILE A 74 -0.21 -9.55 19.79
N TYR A 75 0.34 -9.94 18.64
CA TYR A 75 -0.35 -10.76 17.65
C TYR A 75 -0.72 -12.13 18.20
N ILE A 76 0.16 -12.77 18.97
CA ILE A 76 -0.16 -14.06 19.62
C ILE A 76 -1.35 -13.87 20.56
N ALA A 77 -1.33 -12.86 21.44
CA ALA A 77 -2.44 -12.60 22.36
C ALA A 77 -3.76 -12.30 21.60
N TYR A 78 -3.68 -11.53 20.52
CA TYR A 78 -4.79 -11.25 19.63
C TYR A 78 -5.34 -12.52 18.96
N ALA A 79 -4.45 -13.38 18.48
CA ALA A 79 -4.80 -14.67 17.88
C ALA A 79 -5.55 -15.56 18.85
N THR A 80 -5.07 -15.65 20.09
CA THR A 80 -5.76 -16.41 21.13
C THR A 80 -7.16 -15.85 21.35
N GLY A 81 -7.31 -14.53 21.44
CA GLY A 81 -8.62 -13.88 21.56
C GLY A 81 -9.56 -14.18 20.38
N PHE A 82 -9.04 -14.18 19.15
CA PHE A 82 -9.81 -14.54 17.96
C PHE A 82 -10.27 -16.01 18.01
N LEU A 83 -9.38 -16.92 18.38
CA LEU A 83 -9.69 -18.36 18.48
C LEU A 83 -10.76 -18.66 19.54
N MET A 84 -10.82 -17.87 20.62
CA MET A 84 -11.83 -18.05 21.68
C MET A 84 -13.27 -17.87 21.18
N PHE A 85 -13.52 -17.07 20.12
CA PHE A 85 -14.86 -16.93 19.52
C PHE A 85 -15.37 -18.22 18.86
N PHE A 86 -14.48 -19.16 18.57
CA PHE A 86 -14.79 -20.42 17.89
C PHE A 86 -14.85 -21.61 18.85
N ILE A 87 -14.74 -21.36 20.16
CA ILE A 87 -14.93 -22.39 21.19
C ILE A 87 -16.41 -22.44 21.54
N THR A 88 -17.04 -23.58 21.25
CA THR A 88 -18.47 -23.79 21.48
C THR A 88 -18.68 -24.98 22.40
N THR A 89 -19.50 -24.79 23.45
CA THR A 89 -19.90 -25.89 24.34
C THR A 89 -21.06 -26.67 23.71
N GLY A 90 -21.15 -27.97 24.02
CA GLY A 90 -22.27 -28.81 23.58
C GLY A 90 -22.17 -29.41 22.17
N ILE A 91 -20.99 -29.35 21.52
CA ILE A 91 -20.72 -30.03 20.25
C ILE A 91 -19.72 -31.18 20.41
N THR A 92 -19.65 -32.08 19.42
CA THR A 92 -18.71 -33.21 19.45
C THR A 92 -17.26 -32.73 19.33
N VAL A 93 -16.32 -33.52 19.89
CA VAL A 93 -14.88 -33.22 19.81
C VAL A 93 -14.40 -33.11 18.36
N ALA A 94 -14.88 -34.00 17.47
CA ALA A 94 -14.52 -33.97 16.06
C ALA A 94 -14.96 -32.66 15.38
N THR A 95 -16.18 -32.19 15.67
CA THR A 95 -16.68 -30.90 15.17
C THR A 95 -15.88 -29.73 15.74
N GLN A 96 -15.54 -29.75 17.04
CA GLN A 96 -14.75 -28.69 17.67
C GLN A 96 -13.33 -28.60 17.09
N VAL A 97 -12.67 -29.73 16.82
CA VAL A 97 -11.36 -29.78 16.15
C VAL A 97 -11.44 -29.19 14.74
N THR A 98 -12.51 -29.51 14.00
CA THR A 98 -12.73 -28.99 12.64
C THR A 98 -12.95 -27.47 12.64
N ILE A 99 -13.77 -26.96 13.57
CA ILE A 99 -14.01 -25.53 13.76
C ILE A 99 -12.71 -24.81 14.15
N PHE A 100 -11.89 -25.42 15.01
CA PHE A 100 -10.61 -24.86 15.40
C PHE A 100 -9.61 -24.80 14.23
N ALA A 101 -9.52 -25.88 13.44
CA ALA A 101 -8.69 -25.90 12.23
C ALA A 101 -9.15 -24.84 11.21
N LEU A 102 -10.46 -24.62 11.07
CA LEU A 102 -11.02 -23.55 10.25
C LEU A 102 -10.62 -22.17 10.78
N ALA A 103 -10.70 -21.93 12.09
CA ALA A 103 -10.31 -20.66 12.68
C ALA A 103 -8.80 -20.36 12.47
N LEU A 104 -7.94 -21.37 12.60
CA LEU A 104 -6.53 -21.27 12.25
C LEU A 104 -6.35 -20.94 10.76
N LEU A 105 -7.07 -21.64 9.87
CA LEU A 105 -7.01 -21.38 8.43
C LEU A 105 -7.40 -19.94 8.09
N LEU A 106 -8.51 -19.45 8.66
CA LEU A 106 -9.03 -18.09 8.49
C LEU A 106 -8.02 -17.03 8.91
N MET A 107 -7.24 -17.33 9.94
CA MET A 107 -6.24 -16.41 10.49
C MET A 107 -4.90 -16.47 9.75
N PHE A 108 -4.40 -17.67 9.46
CA PHE A 108 -3.04 -17.87 8.94
C PHE A 108 -2.95 -17.89 7.41
N ALA A 109 -4.00 -18.24 6.67
CA ALA A 109 -3.95 -18.24 5.21
C ALA A 109 -3.65 -16.84 4.63
N PRO A 110 -4.31 -15.74 5.08
CA PRO A 110 -3.97 -14.40 4.63
C PRO A 110 -2.53 -14.00 4.95
N LEU A 111 -2.00 -14.43 6.10
CA LEU A 111 -0.60 -14.21 6.49
C LEU A 111 0.37 -14.95 5.56
N ALA A 112 0.07 -16.20 5.21
CA ALA A 112 0.87 -16.95 4.25
C ALA A 112 0.86 -16.28 2.87
N PHE A 113 -0.29 -15.79 2.41
CA PHE A 113 -0.40 -15.05 1.16
C PHE A 113 0.41 -13.74 1.18
N ASP A 114 0.40 -13.00 2.29
CA ASP A 114 1.18 -11.77 2.45
C ASP A 114 2.68 -12.01 2.35
N VAL A 115 3.17 -13.12 2.89
CA VAL A 115 4.60 -13.46 2.90
C VAL A 115 5.07 -14.02 1.56
N LEU A 116 4.25 -14.84 0.90
CA LEU A 116 4.66 -15.61 -0.28
C LEU A 116 4.41 -14.88 -1.61
N LEU A 117 3.52 -13.89 -1.65
CA LEU A 117 3.01 -13.35 -2.90
C LEU A 117 3.28 -11.86 -3.07
N SER A 118 3.29 -11.42 -4.33
CA SER A 118 3.25 -9.99 -4.63
C SER A 118 1.92 -9.37 -4.16
N THR A 119 1.90 -8.07 -3.86
CA THR A 119 0.72 -7.41 -3.28
C THR A 119 -0.55 -7.59 -4.12
N ARG A 120 -0.44 -7.57 -5.46
CA ARG A 120 -1.60 -7.77 -6.35
C ARG A 120 -2.14 -9.19 -6.26
N GLN A 121 -1.25 -10.19 -6.26
CA GLN A 121 -1.63 -11.60 -6.12
C GLN A 121 -2.20 -11.88 -4.73
N PHE A 122 -1.63 -11.29 -3.67
CA PHE A 122 -2.15 -11.33 -2.31
C PHE A 122 -3.61 -10.85 -2.25
N LEU A 123 -3.92 -9.68 -2.83
CA LEU A 123 -5.29 -9.14 -2.80
C LEU A 123 -6.28 -10.06 -3.51
N ILE A 124 -5.90 -10.57 -4.69
CA ILE A 124 -6.76 -11.44 -5.50
C ILE A 124 -7.01 -12.76 -4.78
N LEU A 125 -5.95 -13.42 -4.30
CA LEU A 125 -6.07 -14.72 -3.64
C LEU A 125 -6.76 -14.64 -2.27
N THR A 126 -6.54 -13.56 -1.52
CA THR A 126 -7.26 -13.33 -0.26
C THR A 126 -8.75 -13.10 -0.51
N ALA A 127 -9.10 -12.36 -1.56
CA ALA A 127 -10.51 -12.17 -1.94
C ALA A 127 -11.15 -13.50 -2.38
N ILE A 128 -10.48 -14.29 -3.23
CA ILE A 128 -10.96 -15.61 -3.66
C ILE A 128 -11.15 -16.53 -2.46
N PHE A 129 -10.18 -16.54 -1.53
CA PHE A 129 -10.24 -17.35 -0.31
C PHE A 129 -11.49 -17.03 0.53
N TYR A 130 -11.75 -15.76 0.82
CA TYR A 130 -12.93 -15.38 1.60
C TYR A 130 -14.24 -15.66 0.87
N VAL A 131 -14.30 -15.40 -0.45
CA VAL A 131 -15.48 -15.75 -1.25
C VAL A 131 -15.74 -17.25 -1.17
N ALA A 132 -14.72 -18.11 -1.30
CA ALA A 132 -14.87 -19.56 -1.20
C ALA A 132 -15.36 -19.99 0.20
N VAL A 133 -14.78 -19.44 1.26
CA VAL A 133 -15.15 -19.76 2.64
C VAL A 133 -16.60 -19.36 2.95
N PHE A 134 -17.02 -18.15 2.57
CA PHE A 134 -18.39 -17.68 2.82
C PHE A 134 -19.42 -18.31 1.88
N SER A 135 -19.03 -18.74 0.68
CA SER A 135 -19.92 -19.49 -0.22
C SER A 135 -20.21 -20.90 0.32
N ALA A 136 -19.36 -21.44 1.19
CA ALA A 136 -19.53 -22.73 1.84
C ALA A 136 -20.24 -22.66 3.21
N ALA A 137 -20.87 -21.53 3.55
CA ALA A 137 -21.52 -21.30 4.85
C ALA A 137 -22.61 -22.33 5.22
N GLY A 138 -23.15 -23.07 4.24
CA GLY A 138 -24.13 -24.14 4.48
C GLY A 138 -23.53 -25.46 5.00
N TYR A 139 -22.21 -25.60 5.06
CA TYR A 139 -21.55 -26.79 5.62
C TYR A 139 -21.58 -26.74 7.15
N GLU A 140 -21.99 -27.83 7.81
CA GLU A 140 -22.36 -27.86 9.24
C GLU A 140 -21.30 -27.27 10.21
N PRO A 141 -19.99 -27.56 10.06
CA PRO A 141 -18.94 -26.94 10.88
C PRO A 141 -18.78 -25.43 10.65
N LEU A 142 -18.94 -24.97 9.39
CA LEU A 142 -18.86 -23.56 9.02
C LEU A 142 -20.07 -22.78 9.54
N ALA A 143 -21.26 -23.35 9.42
CA ALA A 143 -22.49 -22.77 9.95
C ALA A 143 -22.43 -22.61 11.47
N THR A 144 -21.92 -23.63 12.17
CA THR A 144 -21.74 -23.61 13.63
C THR A 144 -20.72 -22.56 14.05
N ALA A 145 -19.57 -22.50 13.35
CA ALA A 145 -18.54 -21.49 13.58
C ALA A 145 -19.06 -20.06 13.38
N PHE A 146 -19.79 -19.80 12.30
CA PHE A 146 -20.34 -18.48 12.00
C PHE A 146 -21.43 -18.08 13.00
N LYS A 147 -22.25 -19.01 13.45
CA LYS A 147 -23.24 -18.77 14.50
C LYS A 147 -22.59 -18.39 15.84
N ALA A 148 -21.48 -19.01 16.21
CA ALA A 148 -20.72 -18.67 17.41
C ALA A 148 -20.18 -17.23 17.36
N VAL A 149 -19.66 -16.83 16.19
CA VAL A 149 -19.22 -15.46 15.95
C VAL A 149 -20.41 -14.49 15.95
N GLU A 150 -21.53 -14.85 15.33
CA GLU A 150 -22.76 -14.04 15.28
C GLU A 150 -23.31 -13.74 16.67
N GLN A 151 -23.27 -14.71 17.58
CA GLN A 151 -23.67 -14.53 18.99
C GLN A 151 -22.84 -13.46 19.71
N SER A 152 -21.59 -13.28 19.29
CA SER A 152 -20.66 -12.36 19.96
C SER A 152 -20.58 -10.99 19.31
N VAL A 153 -20.76 -10.90 17.98
CA VAL A 153 -20.56 -9.67 17.20
C VAL A 153 -21.88 -9.05 16.72
N GLY A 154 -22.96 -9.83 16.67
CA GLY A 154 -24.27 -9.40 16.19
C GLY A 154 -24.55 -9.78 14.73
N LYS A 155 -25.84 -9.85 14.38
CA LYS A 155 -26.32 -10.30 13.07
C LYS A 155 -25.81 -9.41 11.93
N GLY A 156 -25.36 -10.02 10.84
CA GLY A 156 -24.93 -9.32 9.62
C GLY A 156 -23.51 -8.71 9.69
N TYR A 157 -22.76 -8.96 10.77
CA TYR A 157 -21.38 -8.47 10.93
C TYR A 157 -20.33 -9.58 10.93
N VAL A 158 -20.74 -10.84 10.79
CA VAL A 158 -19.86 -12.01 10.91
C VAL A 158 -18.74 -11.99 9.87
N GLU A 159 -19.08 -11.79 8.60
CA GLU A 159 -18.12 -11.80 7.50
C GLU A 159 -17.15 -10.62 7.62
N ALA A 160 -17.68 -9.43 7.87
CA ALA A 160 -16.89 -8.22 8.05
C ALA A 160 -15.92 -8.34 9.23
N PHE A 161 -16.36 -8.93 10.35
CA PHE A 161 -15.54 -9.18 11.51
C PHE A 161 -14.42 -10.19 11.20
N ILE A 162 -14.74 -11.32 10.59
CA ILE A 162 -13.75 -12.37 10.26
C ILE A 162 -12.69 -11.82 9.30
N ILE A 163 -13.10 -11.10 8.25
CA ILE A 163 -12.18 -10.48 7.27
C ILE A 163 -11.33 -9.41 7.96
N PHE A 164 -11.94 -8.55 8.78
CA PHE A 164 -11.20 -7.48 9.42
C PHE A 164 -10.21 -8.03 10.45
N ALA A 165 -10.63 -9.02 11.23
CA ALA A 165 -9.82 -9.62 12.27
C ALA A 165 -8.58 -10.33 11.73
N SER A 166 -8.71 -11.00 10.59
CA SER A 166 -7.58 -11.67 9.94
C SER A 166 -6.63 -10.72 9.21
N ILE A 167 -7.14 -9.63 8.63
CA ILE A 167 -6.34 -8.68 7.84
C ILE A 167 -5.67 -7.62 8.72
N LEU A 168 -6.30 -7.21 9.83
CA LEU A 168 -5.80 -6.15 10.71
C LEU A 168 -4.34 -6.36 11.16
N PRO A 169 -3.94 -7.56 11.60
CA PRO A 169 -2.54 -7.83 11.94
C PRO A 169 -1.57 -7.65 10.77
N LEU A 170 -1.98 -8.01 9.54
CA LEU A 170 -1.15 -7.82 8.35
C LEU A 170 -0.93 -6.33 8.06
N LEU A 171 -1.98 -5.54 8.22
CA LEU A 171 -1.91 -4.08 8.06
C LEU A 171 -1.00 -3.46 9.12
N MET A 172 -1.13 -3.87 10.39
CA MET A 172 -0.27 -3.38 11.46
C MET A 172 1.18 -3.79 11.26
N ARG A 173 1.46 -5.04 10.86
CA ARG A 173 2.81 -5.50 10.51
C ARG A 173 3.43 -4.64 9.42
N ARG A 174 2.69 -4.41 8.32
CA ARG A 174 3.15 -3.56 7.22
C ARG A 174 3.41 -2.12 7.68
N MET A 175 2.52 -1.56 8.50
CA MET A 175 2.68 -0.21 9.06
C MET A 175 3.93 -0.11 9.95
N ILE A 176 4.13 -1.06 10.87
CA ILE A 176 5.30 -1.09 11.77
C ILE A 176 6.59 -1.28 10.97
N SER A 177 6.59 -2.15 9.97
CA SER A 177 7.76 -2.32 9.09
C SER A 177 8.11 -1.06 8.30
N GLN A 178 7.13 -0.19 8.05
CA GLN A 178 7.32 1.08 7.33
C GLN A 178 7.68 2.25 8.27
N MET A 179 7.32 2.21 9.54
CA MET A 179 7.45 3.34 10.47
C MET A 179 8.52 3.17 11.55
N MET A 180 8.91 1.95 11.93
CA MET A 180 9.64 1.69 13.18
C MET A 180 11.00 1.01 13.02
N ILE A 181 11.50 0.87 11.80
CA ILE A 181 12.77 0.20 11.56
C ILE A 181 13.85 1.26 11.31
N SER A 182 14.77 1.42 12.26
CA SER A 182 16.03 2.10 11.98
C SER A 182 16.87 1.23 11.05
N TYR A 183 17.15 1.79 9.88
CA TYR A 183 17.99 1.19 8.87
C TYR A 183 19.40 1.73 9.01
N ARG A 184 20.35 0.82 9.09
CA ARG A 184 21.77 1.11 8.93
C ARG A 184 22.13 0.90 7.47
N LEU A 185 22.25 2.01 6.74
CA LEU A 185 22.66 2.03 5.34
C LEU A 185 24.19 2.16 5.28
N LYS A 186 24.85 1.28 4.53
CA LYS A 186 26.28 1.39 4.22
C LYS A 186 26.49 1.43 2.71
N LEU A 187 27.22 2.44 2.24
CA LEU A 187 27.74 2.57 0.89
C LEU A 187 29.27 2.54 0.98
N GLU A 188 29.90 1.60 0.27
CA GLU A 188 31.35 1.40 0.33
C GLU A 188 31.94 1.33 -1.08
N GLU A 189 33.00 2.12 -1.33
CA GLU A 189 33.84 2.04 -2.53
C GLU A 189 35.31 2.18 -2.12
N GLY A 190 36.02 1.05 -2.00
CA GLY A 190 37.42 1.04 -1.55
C GLY A 190 37.58 1.71 -0.16
N PRO A 191 38.41 2.75 -0.02
CA PRO A 191 38.59 3.47 1.25
C PRO A 191 37.42 4.42 1.58
N SER A 192 36.59 4.76 0.58
CA SER A 192 35.46 5.67 0.75
C SER A 192 34.26 4.92 1.32
N LYS A 193 33.85 5.28 2.54
CA LYS A 193 32.72 4.66 3.23
C LYS A 193 31.73 5.70 3.74
N PHE A 194 30.47 5.54 3.37
CA PHE A 194 29.35 6.26 3.95
C PHE A 194 28.47 5.29 4.74
N GLU A 195 28.20 5.66 5.98
CA GLU A 195 27.39 4.86 6.88
C GLU A 195 26.46 5.79 7.65
N VAL A 196 25.16 5.52 7.59
CA VAL A 196 24.14 6.34 8.25
C VAL A 196 23.06 5.46 8.85
N LEU A 197 22.58 5.87 10.02
CA LEU A 197 21.39 5.35 10.67
C LEU A 197 20.21 6.24 10.31
N THR A 198 19.15 5.65 9.78
CA THR A 198 18.00 6.41 9.30
C THR A 198 16.72 5.60 9.45
N ASP A 199 15.64 6.27 9.86
CA ASP A 199 14.31 5.68 9.85
C ASP A 199 13.59 5.93 8.50
N SER A 200 14.26 6.58 7.55
CA SER A 200 13.66 6.91 6.25
C SER A 200 13.48 5.65 5.39
N PRO A 201 12.26 5.36 4.89
CA PRO A 201 12.06 4.29 3.91
C PRO A 201 12.80 4.53 2.59
N GLY A 202 13.30 5.77 2.37
CA GLY A 202 14.17 6.11 1.23
C GLY A 202 15.47 5.30 1.19
N ALA A 203 15.96 4.79 2.33
CA ALA A 203 17.14 3.90 2.36
C ALA A 203 16.87 2.56 1.68
N VAL A 204 15.69 1.97 1.92
CA VAL A 204 15.25 0.73 1.26
C VAL A 204 15.02 0.97 -0.23
N GLU A 205 14.39 2.10 -0.58
CA GLU A 205 14.15 2.46 -1.98
C GLU A 205 15.46 2.67 -2.76
N LEU A 206 16.47 3.31 -2.16
CA LEU A 206 17.79 3.47 -2.75
C LEU A 206 18.46 2.11 -3.02
N VAL A 207 18.45 1.20 -2.05
CA VAL A 207 19.06 -0.13 -2.21
C VAL A 207 18.37 -0.92 -3.32
N ASN A 208 17.04 -0.93 -3.34
CA ASN A 208 16.26 -1.59 -4.40
C ASN A 208 16.54 -0.93 -5.76
N TYR A 209 16.65 0.40 -5.82
CA TYR A 209 17.00 1.12 -7.04
C TYR A 209 18.37 0.71 -7.59
N LEU A 210 19.37 0.61 -6.72
CA LEU A 210 20.74 0.27 -7.11
C LEU A 210 20.90 -1.22 -7.48
N ARG A 211 20.15 -2.13 -6.83
CA ARG A 211 20.19 -3.58 -7.12
C ARG A 211 19.33 -4.00 -8.30
N GLU A 212 18.12 -3.45 -8.41
CA GLU A 212 17.08 -3.93 -9.34
C GLU A 212 16.84 -2.96 -10.52
N GLY A 213 17.61 -1.87 -10.64
CA GLY A 213 17.51 -0.96 -11.80
C GLY A 213 16.25 -0.10 -11.84
N GLY A 214 15.54 0.05 -10.71
CA GLY A 214 14.50 1.05 -10.57
C GLY A 214 13.08 0.64 -10.99
N THR A 215 12.78 -0.66 -11.07
CA THR A 215 11.40 -1.14 -10.94
C THR A 215 10.82 -0.63 -9.63
N LYS A 216 9.99 0.41 -9.70
CA LYS A 216 9.23 0.92 -8.55
C LYS A 216 8.37 -0.24 -8.04
N ARG A 217 8.79 -0.89 -6.95
CA ARG A 217 7.80 -1.38 -5.99
C ARG A 217 7.15 -0.12 -5.43
N SER A 218 6.07 0.28 -6.09
CA SER A 218 5.20 1.33 -5.61
C SER A 218 4.83 0.98 -4.18
N PHE A 219 5.37 1.72 -3.22
CA PHE A 219 4.77 1.83 -1.90
C PHE A 219 3.40 2.45 -2.13
N TYR A 220 2.41 1.60 -2.41
CA TYR A 220 1.03 2.02 -2.44
C TYR A 220 0.75 2.58 -1.06
N LYS A 221 0.29 3.84 -1.03
CA LYS A 221 -0.27 4.52 0.13
C LYS A 221 -1.58 3.82 0.55
N PHE A 222 -1.45 2.56 0.99
CA PHE A 222 -2.54 1.70 1.43
C PHE A 222 -3.41 2.32 2.54
N PRO A 223 -2.91 3.15 3.48
CA PRO A 223 -3.82 3.77 4.44
C PRO A 223 -4.77 4.79 3.78
N LEU A 224 -4.39 5.40 2.65
CA LEU A 224 -5.23 6.38 1.97
C LEU A 224 -6.31 5.75 1.09
N PHE A 225 -6.13 4.55 0.53
CA PHE A 225 -7.16 3.94 -0.33
C PHE A 225 -8.43 3.57 0.46
N PHE A 226 -8.27 2.98 1.65
CA PHE A 226 -9.41 2.65 2.51
C PHE A 226 -10.00 3.89 3.22
N LEU A 227 -9.17 4.89 3.59
CA LEU A 227 -9.67 6.16 4.16
C LEU A 227 -10.35 7.09 3.13
N THR A 228 -9.96 7.02 1.86
CA THR A 228 -10.63 7.81 0.80
C THR A 228 -11.93 7.19 0.34
N LEU A 229 -12.07 5.85 0.44
CA LEU A 229 -13.35 5.16 0.31
C LEU A 229 -14.30 5.51 1.48
N SER A 230 -13.79 5.62 2.72
CA SER A 230 -14.64 5.94 3.89
C SER A 230 -15.04 7.43 4.00
N ARG A 231 -14.28 8.36 3.41
CA ARG A 231 -14.59 9.81 3.47
C ARG A 231 -15.54 10.32 2.39
N ARG A 232 -15.77 9.57 1.30
CA ARG A 232 -16.71 9.99 0.26
C ARG A 232 -18.10 9.43 0.55
N LYS A 233 -18.91 10.18 1.30
CA LYS A 233 -20.36 9.95 1.34
C LYS A 233 -20.89 10.07 -0.09
N MET A 234 -21.72 9.11 -0.53
CA MET A 234 -22.46 9.26 -1.79
C MET A 234 -23.28 10.53 -1.71
N LYS A 235 -23.07 11.44 -2.67
CA LYS A 235 -23.85 12.68 -2.79
C LYS A 235 -24.87 12.49 -3.91
N PRO A 236 -26.07 13.07 -3.82
CA PRO A 236 -27.02 13.06 -4.93
C PRO A 236 -26.43 13.88 -6.10
N CYS A 237 -26.55 13.36 -7.32
CA CYS A 237 -26.16 14.09 -8.52
C CYS A 237 -26.95 15.40 -8.62
N PHE A 238 -26.28 16.49 -8.99
CA PHE A 238 -26.92 17.79 -9.14
C PHE A 238 -28.08 17.82 -10.15
N TYR A 239 -28.07 16.97 -11.19
CA TYR A 239 -29.06 17.00 -12.27
C TYR A 239 -30.20 15.99 -12.11
N CYS A 240 -29.92 14.80 -11.59
CA CYS A 240 -30.89 13.70 -11.52
C CYS A 240 -31.01 13.06 -10.12
N SER A 241 -30.32 13.62 -9.12
CA SER A 241 -30.32 13.14 -7.73
C SER A 241 -29.81 11.71 -7.52
N THR A 242 -29.40 10.98 -8.56
CA THR A 242 -28.82 9.63 -8.44
C THR A 242 -27.55 9.67 -7.57
N PRO A 243 -27.35 8.71 -6.67
CA PRO A 243 -26.19 8.68 -5.79
C PRO A 243 -24.90 8.56 -6.60
N THR A 244 -23.93 9.43 -6.31
CA THR A 244 -22.66 9.50 -7.03
C THR A 244 -21.48 9.79 -6.11
N LEU A 245 -20.30 9.26 -6.48
CA LEU A 245 -19.01 9.51 -5.84
C LEU A 245 -18.11 10.44 -6.68
N THR A 246 -18.60 10.86 -7.85
CA THR A 246 -17.86 11.69 -8.80
C THR A 246 -18.30 13.16 -8.70
N GLU A 247 -17.30 14.04 -8.65
CA GLU A 247 -17.49 15.50 -8.61
C GLU A 247 -16.80 16.13 -9.81
N CYS A 248 -17.39 17.20 -10.35
CA CYS A 248 -16.81 17.98 -11.43
C CYS A 248 -15.49 18.61 -10.96
N LYS A 249 -14.37 18.38 -11.67
CA LYS A 249 -13.07 18.96 -11.29
C LYS A 249 -13.00 20.49 -11.35
N ARG A 250 -13.98 21.16 -11.97
CA ARG A 250 -13.99 22.61 -12.16
C ARG A 250 -14.85 23.34 -11.14
N CYS A 251 -16.02 22.81 -10.81
CA CYS A 251 -16.98 23.44 -9.91
C CYS A 251 -17.30 22.61 -8.65
N ASN A 252 -16.68 21.43 -8.50
CA ASN A 252 -16.85 20.49 -7.39
C ASN A 252 -18.30 20.01 -7.15
N ARG A 253 -19.22 20.22 -8.10
CA ARG A 253 -20.59 19.70 -8.01
C ARG A 253 -20.63 18.18 -8.20
N PRO A 254 -21.43 17.44 -7.41
CA PRO A 254 -21.63 16.00 -7.59
C PRO A 254 -22.36 15.71 -8.91
N THR A 255 -21.81 14.82 -9.73
CA THR A 255 -22.33 14.47 -11.07
C THR A 255 -22.25 12.96 -11.27
N CYS A 256 -23.28 12.33 -11.84
CA CYS A 256 -23.24 10.91 -12.20
C CYS A 256 -22.57 10.71 -13.57
N ALA A 257 -22.33 9.46 -13.96
CA ALA A 257 -21.63 9.14 -15.21
C ALA A 257 -22.31 9.77 -16.44
N GLU A 258 -23.65 9.78 -16.49
CA GLU A 258 -24.45 10.33 -17.59
C GLU A 258 -24.36 11.87 -17.69
N HIS A 259 -24.13 12.55 -16.56
CA HIS A 259 -24.03 14.00 -16.48
C HIS A 259 -22.57 14.51 -16.39
N THR A 260 -21.61 13.72 -16.88
CA THR A 260 -20.19 14.10 -16.98
C THR A 260 -19.67 14.05 -18.41
N GLY A 261 -18.87 15.06 -18.78
CA GLY A 261 -18.08 15.09 -20.00
C GLY A 261 -16.58 15.00 -19.71
N MET A 262 -15.79 14.61 -20.72
CA MET A 262 -14.32 14.59 -20.66
C MET A 262 -13.75 15.81 -21.35
N LEU A 263 -13.01 16.64 -20.62
CA LEU A 263 -12.33 17.82 -21.14
C LEU A 263 -10.83 17.73 -20.85
N ARG A 264 -10.00 17.56 -21.89
CA ARG A 264 -8.53 17.36 -21.79
C ARG A 264 -8.13 16.29 -20.75
N GLY A 265 -8.87 15.18 -20.70
CA GLY A 265 -8.62 14.07 -19.75
C GLY A 265 -9.21 14.26 -18.34
N PHE A 266 -9.98 15.33 -18.09
CA PHE A 266 -10.63 15.59 -16.82
C PHE A 266 -12.16 15.45 -16.91
N LYS A 267 -12.78 14.78 -15.93
CA LYS A 267 -14.25 14.70 -15.80
C LYS A 267 -14.80 16.04 -15.30
N VAL A 268 -15.72 16.63 -16.07
CA VAL A 268 -16.40 17.91 -15.77
C VAL A 268 -17.91 17.75 -15.94
N CYS A 269 -18.71 18.57 -15.25
CA CYS A 269 -20.17 18.60 -15.43
C CYS A 269 -20.54 19.18 -16.81
N LEU A 270 -21.78 18.91 -17.26
CA LEU A 270 -22.29 19.40 -18.55
C LEU A 270 -22.25 20.93 -18.64
N ASP A 271 -22.59 21.67 -17.58
CA ASP A 271 -22.53 23.15 -17.58
C ASP A 271 -21.10 23.63 -17.87
N CYS A 272 -20.11 23.09 -17.14
CA CYS A 272 -18.70 23.43 -17.30
C CYS A 272 -18.11 22.97 -18.65
N PHE A 273 -18.73 21.97 -19.26
CA PHE A 273 -18.36 21.46 -20.58
C PHE A 273 -18.91 22.36 -21.70
N ILE A 274 -20.16 22.83 -21.56
CA ILE A 274 -20.84 23.73 -22.50
C ILE A 274 -20.22 25.14 -22.45
N GLU A 275 -19.88 25.63 -21.26
CA GLU A 275 -19.24 26.96 -21.05
C GLU A 275 -17.94 27.17 -21.86
N ARG A 276 -17.25 26.09 -22.26
CA ARG A 276 -16.06 26.16 -23.13
C ARG A 276 -16.34 25.83 -24.58
N ARG A 277 -17.38 25.05 -24.88
CA ARG A 277 -17.81 24.80 -26.27
C ARG A 277 -18.54 26.01 -26.87
N GLY A 278 -19.18 26.81 -26.03
CA GLY A 278 -19.78 28.07 -26.42
C GLY A 278 -18.92 29.27 -26.05
N LYS A 279 -18.47 30.03 -27.06
CA LYS A 279 -18.65 31.48 -26.99
C LYS A 279 -20.12 31.71 -26.61
N ILE A 280 -20.43 31.92 -25.34
CA ILE A 280 -21.77 32.36 -24.94
C ILE A 280 -21.90 33.79 -25.47
N ARG A 281 -22.53 33.92 -26.65
CA ARG A 281 -23.23 35.16 -26.99
C ARG A 281 -24.26 35.35 -25.89
N ARG A 282 -24.13 36.46 -25.16
CA ARG A 282 -25.21 36.99 -24.31
C ARG A 282 -26.45 37.09 -25.18
N ASN A 283 -27.40 36.17 -24.97
CA ASN A 283 -28.84 36.29 -25.19
C ASN A 283 -29.39 34.88 -25.28
N LEU A 284 -29.86 34.38 -24.14
CA LEU A 284 -31.11 33.65 -23.98
C LEU A 284 -31.30 33.55 -22.46
N ARG A 285 -32.23 34.39 -21.98
CA ARG A 285 -32.85 34.28 -20.65
C ARG A 285 -33.58 32.95 -20.56
#